data_AF-A0AAW2CCK0-F1
#
_entry.id   AF-A0AAW2CCK0-F1
#
_cell.length_a   1.000
_cell.length_b   1.000
_cell.length_c   1.000
_cell.angle_alpha   90.00
_cell.angle_beta   90.00
_cell.angle_gamma   90.00
#
_symmetry.space_group_name_H-M   'P 1'
#
loop_
_entity.id
_entity.type
_entity.pdbx_description
1 polymer ?
#
loop_
_entity_poly.entity_id
_entity_poly.type
_entity_poly.pdbx_seq_one_letter_code
_entity_poly.pdbx_strand_id
1 'polypeptide(L)'
;MVKPESEKENSLIFPFLIVKFFLSLLLVPFCLSASTATDNMITSCLTHHNIKNFTTFPGDLEIDDQPTAYFRLLNFSIQNLRFVESTIPKPIAIILPETVDQLLHALICCREGSLEIRVRSGGHSYEGTSYVATDGGPYVIIDMMNLNRVLVDLETETAWVEGGATLGETYYAIAESSKGSHGFSAGSCPTVGAGGHIGGGGFGLLSRKYGLAADNVVDALLIDANGQLLSREVMGEDVFWAIRGGGGGVWGIVYSWRIKLLKVPPTVTAFTVSRPGTKSHVAELVNKWQYVAPYLEDNFYLSCFIGANLPEALSPGISASFKGFYLGPRSKAISILKEVFPELGIVEEDCKEMTWIESVVFFSGLGNGSSVSDLKNRYLQDKGFFKAKSDYVRTPISLMGIRAALDTLEKEPMGHIILDPYGGIMQNISSDYIPFPHRRGNLFSIQYLVTWKEEDNNKSSQYIDWIREFYNSMAPFVSSGPRAAFVNYMDFDLGVMKLVSTSVQPEDAVEIARLWGEKYFLKNYDRLVRVKTLIDPNDVFRNQQACAFPRLIRFGLKLFIAFFLVLFQSTYAKQGPDKLASNNYWKSLKYVAASSSTLKDKA
;
A
#
# COMPACT_ATOMS: atom_id res chain seq x y z
N MET A 1 74.73 -76.66 -0.08
CA MET A 1 74.05 -77.25 -1.25
C MET A 1 73.06 -76.23 -1.78
N VAL A 2 73.26 -75.77 -3.02
CA VAL A 2 72.33 -75.12 -3.99
C VAL A 2 71.34 -74.08 -3.39
N LYS A 3 71.56 -72.74 -3.43
CA LYS A 3 71.54 -71.75 -4.56
C LYS A 3 70.19 -71.63 -5.33
N PRO A 4 69.86 -70.47 -5.93
CA PRO A 4 68.70 -69.63 -5.55
C PRO A 4 67.87 -69.12 -6.77
N GLU A 5 66.88 -68.25 -6.56
CA GLU A 5 66.34 -67.29 -7.55
C GLU A 5 65.59 -66.21 -6.74
N SER A 6 66.14 -65.02 -6.47
CA SER A 6 66.44 -63.84 -7.30
C SER A 6 65.21 -63.06 -7.79
N GLU A 7 65.01 -61.94 -7.11
CA GLU A 7 64.35 -60.68 -7.49
C GLU A 7 64.39 -60.28 -8.97
N LYS A 8 63.30 -59.66 -9.45
CA LYS A 8 63.26 -58.29 -10.06
C LYS A 8 61.84 -57.94 -10.52
N GLU A 9 61.25 -56.87 -9.95
CA GLU A 9 61.08 -55.53 -10.53
C GLU A 9 59.95 -55.38 -11.57
N ASN A 10 58.90 -54.64 -11.19
CA ASN A 10 58.25 -53.56 -11.95
C ASN A 10 57.11 -52.98 -11.05
N SER A 11 57.29 -51.81 -10.41
CA SER A 11 56.81 -50.46 -10.81
C SER A 11 55.27 -50.41 -10.95
N LEU A 12 54.47 -49.48 -10.41
CA LEU A 12 54.52 -48.05 -10.09
C LEU A 12 53.54 -47.78 -8.90
N ILE A 13 53.84 -46.98 -7.87
CA ILE A 13 53.56 -45.52 -7.71
C ILE A 13 52.18 -45.05 -8.25
N PHE A 14 51.37 -44.49 -7.33
CA PHE A 14 50.24 -43.52 -7.44
C PHE A 14 50.01 -42.77 -8.79
N PRO A 15 48.83 -42.16 -9.09
CA PRO A 15 47.71 -41.80 -8.20
C PRO A 15 46.26 -41.91 -8.78
N PHE A 16 45.29 -41.67 -7.90
CA PHE A 16 44.00 -41.00 -8.15
C PHE A 16 43.96 -40.12 -9.42
N LEU A 17 43.41 -40.59 -10.56
CA LEU A 17 43.09 -39.68 -11.68
C LEU A 17 42.10 -40.18 -12.75
N ILE A 18 41.31 -41.25 -12.53
CA ILE A 18 40.38 -41.78 -13.57
C ILE A 18 38.90 -41.82 -13.10
N VAL A 19 38.47 -40.86 -12.27
CA VAL A 19 37.02 -40.60 -12.05
C VAL A 19 36.64 -39.13 -12.33
N LYS A 20 37.61 -38.31 -12.79
CA LYS A 20 37.38 -36.90 -13.18
C LYS A 20 37.26 -36.66 -14.69
N PHE A 21 37.10 -37.70 -15.51
CA PHE A 21 37.04 -37.54 -16.98
C PHE A 21 35.69 -37.92 -17.63
N PHE A 22 34.69 -38.37 -16.86
CA PHE A 22 33.32 -38.56 -17.35
C PHE A 22 32.28 -37.59 -16.76
N LEU A 23 32.73 -36.60 -15.99
CA LEU A 23 31.88 -35.54 -15.40
C LEU A 23 32.17 -34.14 -15.96
N SER A 24 32.89 -34.04 -17.08
CA SER A 24 33.24 -32.77 -17.74
C SER A 24 32.51 -32.50 -19.06
N LEU A 25 31.50 -33.32 -19.42
CA LEU A 25 30.74 -33.17 -20.67
C LEU A 25 29.24 -32.85 -20.47
N LEU A 26 28.83 -32.47 -19.26
CA LEU A 26 27.45 -32.01 -18.96
C LEU A 26 27.41 -30.62 -18.26
N LEU A 27 28.48 -29.84 -18.36
CA LEU A 27 28.48 -28.42 -17.99
C LEU A 27 28.47 -27.57 -19.27
N VAL A 28 27.35 -27.62 -19.98
CA VAL A 28 26.95 -26.53 -20.87
C VAL A 28 26.23 -25.51 -19.98
N PRO A 29 26.53 -24.20 -20.06
CA PRO A 29 25.87 -23.18 -19.27
C PRO A 29 24.41 -23.04 -19.75
N PHE A 30 23.49 -23.77 -19.14
CA PHE A 30 22.06 -23.58 -19.30
C PHE A 30 21.58 -22.41 -18.41
N CYS A 31 22.21 -21.24 -18.55
CA CYS A 31 21.81 -20.03 -17.80
C CYS A 31 21.41 -18.84 -18.70
N LEU A 32 21.36 -19.04 -20.02
CA LEU A 32 20.88 -18.01 -20.97
C LEU A 32 19.52 -18.37 -21.61
N SER A 33 18.98 -19.56 -21.34
CA SER A 33 17.75 -20.07 -21.96
C SER A 33 16.49 -19.99 -21.08
N ALA A 34 16.64 -19.80 -19.76
CA ALA A 34 15.50 -19.79 -18.84
C ALA A 34 14.71 -18.47 -18.91
N SER A 35 15.41 -17.32 -18.99
CA SER A 35 14.78 -16.00 -19.10
C SER A 35 14.07 -15.82 -20.45
N THR A 36 14.73 -16.22 -21.54
CA THR A 36 14.16 -16.16 -22.90
C THR A 36 12.95 -17.09 -23.06
N ALA A 37 12.94 -18.26 -22.39
CA ALA A 37 11.78 -19.15 -22.39
C ALA A 37 10.58 -18.56 -21.62
N THR A 38 10.80 -17.93 -20.46
CA THR A 38 9.73 -17.27 -19.69
C THR A 38 9.16 -16.05 -20.41
N ASP A 39 10.02 -15.25 -21.06
CA ASP A 39 9.62 -14.05 -21.80
C ASP A 39 8.78 -14.40 -23.05
N ASN A 40 9.17 -15.47 -23.76
CA ASN A 40 8.41 -15.98 -24.89
C ASN A 40 7.06 -16.56 -24.46
N MET A 41 6.98 -17.18 -23.27
CA MET A 41 5.75 -17.76 -22.76
C MET A 41 4.71 -16.71 -22.35
N ILE A 42 5.12 -15.66 -21.63
CA ILE A 42 4.20 -14.58 -21.24
C ILE A 42 3.68 -13.83 -22.47
N THR A 43 4.56 -13.49 -23.40
CA THR A 43 4.22 -12.78 -24.65
C THR A 43 3.23 -13.61 -25.49
N SER A 44 3.46 -14.92 -25.62
CA SER A 44 2.59 -15.82 -26.36
C SER A 44 1.20 -15.93 -25.71
N CYS A 45 1.13 -16.09 -24.38
CA CYS A 45 -0.13 -16.16 -23.65
C CYS A 45 -0.93 -14.85 -23.77
N LEU A 46 -0.29 -13.70 -23.58
CA LEU A 46 -0.94 -12.39 -23.71
C LEU A 46 -1.50 -12.19 -25.12
N THR A 47 -0.71 -12.55 -26.14
CA THR A 47 -1.14 -12.44 -27.55
C THR A 47 -2.29 -13.39 -27.86
N HIS A 48 -2.28 -14.61 -27.32
CA HIS A 48 -3.37 -15.58 -27.46
C HIS A 48 -4.70 -15.04 -26.90
N HIS A 49 -4.64 -14.33 -25.77
CA HIS A 49 -5.79 -13.66 -25.16
C HIS A 49 -6.06 -12.25 -25.71
N ASN A 50 -5.48 -11.89 -26.85
CA ASN A 50 -5.68 -10.61 -27.54
C ASN A 50 -5.31 -9.37 -26.67
N ILE A 51 -4.36 -9.52 -25.76
CA ILE A 51 -3.75 -8.43 -25.00
C ILE A 51 -2.56 -7.93 -25.81
N LYS A 52 -2.70 -6.77 -26.47
CA LYS A 52 -1.67 -6.19 -27.33
C LYS A 52 -0.90 -5.05 -26.67
N ASN A 53 -1.45 -4.44 -25.63
CA ASN A 53 -0.87 -3.31 -24.94
C ASN A 53 0.06 -3.78 -23.81
N PHE A 54 1.26 -4.21 -24.18
CA PHE A 54 2.31 -4.58 -23.25
C PHE A 54 3.70 -4.30 -23.84
N THR A 55 4.71 -4.17 -22.99
CA THR A 55 6.11 -4.04 -23.38
C THR A 55 6.98 -4.96 -22.53
N THR A 56 7.99 -5.58 -23.13
CA THR A 56 8.96 -6.44 -22.45
C THR A 56 10.26 -5.70 -22.16
N PHE A 57 11.02 -6.19 -21.18
CA PHE A 57 12.35 -5.66 -20.88
C PHE A 57 13.26 -5.84 -22.12
N PRO A 58 13.94 -4.79 -22.60
CA PRO A 58 14.85 -4.91 -23.74
C PRO A 58 16.08 -5.70 -23.31
N GLY A 59 16.47 -6.72 -24.08
CA GLY A 59 17.73 -7.44 -23.83
C GLY A 59 18.97 -6.56 -24.10
N ASP A 60 20.15 -7.03 -23.71
CA ASP A 60 21.44 -6.30 -23.79
C ASP A 60 21.84 -5.79 -25.19
N LEU A 61 21.11 -6.15 -26.25
CA LEU A 61 21.42 -5.82 -27.65
C LEU A 61 20.66 -4.61 -28.21
N GLU A 62 19.74 -3.99 -27.45
CA GLU A 62 18.91 -2.85 -27.91
C GLU A 62 19.14 -1.55 -27.12
N ILE A 63 20.30 -1.42 -26.46
CA ILE A 63 20.71 -0.16 -25.81
C ILE A 63 21.32 0.76 -26.89
N ASP A 64 20.50 1.21 -27.83
CA ASP A 64 20.82 2.36 -28.68
C ASP A 64 20.00 3.57 -28.18
N ASP A 65 20.49 4.79 -28.45
CA ASP A 65 20.26 6.10 -27.79
C ASP A 65 18.80 6.65 -27.70
N GLN A 66 17.78 5.79 -27.59
CA GLN A 66 16.38 6.13 -27.33
C GLN A 66 15.89 5.42 -26.06
N PRO A 67 15.12 6.09 -25.17
CA PRO A 67 14.41 5.36 -24.14
C PRO A 67 13.40 4.43 -24.82
N THR A 68 13.67 3.12 -24.76
CA THR A 68 12.75 2.08 -25.22
C THR A 68 11.36 2.37 -24.65
N ALA A 69 10.29 2.06 -25.40
CA ALA A 69 8.91 2.30 -24.94
C ALA A 69 8.66 1.73 -23.53
N TYR A 70 9.34 0.62 -23.20
CA TYR A 70 9.40 0.03 -21.88
C TYR A 70 9.83 1.01 -20.77
N PHE A 71 10.98 1.69 -20.88
CA PHE A 71 11.46 2.59 -19.82
C PHE A 71 10.58 3.83 -19.69
N ARG A 72 10.00 4.32 -20.79
CA ARG A 72 9.02 5.42 -20.74
C ARG A 72 7.79 5.02 -19.93
N LEU A 73 7.22 3.84 -20.19
CA LEU A 73 6.07 3.32 -19.45
C LEU A 73 6.41 2.99 -17.99
N LEU A 74 7.59 2.42 -17.74
CA LEU A 74 8.06 2.15 -16.38
C LEU A 74 8.15 3.44 -15.58
N ASN A 75 8.85 4.45 -16.10
CA ASN A 75 9.13 5.70 -15.40
C ASN A 75 7.91 6.62 -15.31
N PHE A 76 6.91 6.48 -16.19
CA PHE A 76 5.72 7.34 -16.26
C PHE A 76 5.03 7.49 -14.89
N SER A 77 4.81 6.37 -14.18
CA SER A 77 4.14 6.37 -12.87
C SER A 77 5.06 5.92 -11.72
N ILE A 78 6.38 5.98 -11.87
CA ILE A 78 7.26 5.97 -10.68
C ILE A 78 7.21 7.37 -10.07
N GLN A 79 6.79 7.46 -8.81
CA GLN A 79 6.62 8.73 -8.11
C GLN A 79 7.72 8.99 -7.08
N ASN A 80 8.34 7.93 -6.54
CA ASN A 80 9.52 8.03 -5.69
C ASN A 80 10.76 7.60 -6.46
N LEU A 81 11.65 8.55 -6.77
CA LEU A 81 12.83 8.32 -7.60
C LEU A 81 13.89 7.43 -6.93
N ARG A 82 13.78 7.16 -5.63
CA ARG A 82 14.64 6.21 -4.89
C ARG A 82 14.66 4.79 -5.48
N PHE A 83 13.73 4.49 -6.39
CA PHE A 83 13.53 3.18 -6.98
C PHE A 83 13.76 3.16 -8.51
N VAL A 84 14.38 4.20 -9.09
CA VAL A 84 14.66 4.26 -10.54
C VAL A 84 16.07 3.80 -10.91
N GLU A 85 16.98 3.69 -9.94
CA GLU A 85 18.39 3.32 -10.17
C GLU A 85 18.53 2.00 -10.94
N SER A 86 19.62 1.85 -11.70
CA SER A 86 19.89 0.66 -12.52
C SER A 86 20.05 -0.62 -11.68
N THR A 87 20.47 -0.48 -10.42
CA THR A 87 20.63 -1.58 -9.44
C THR A 87 19.29 -2.15 -8.96
N ILE A 88 18.20 -1.40 -9.11
CA ILE A 88 16.86 -1.85 -8.72
C ILE A 88 16.36 -2.86 -9.75
N PRO A 89 15.87 -4.05 -9.32
CA PRO A 89 15.31 -5.05 -10.25
C PRO A 89 14.23 -4.46 -11.15
N LYS A 90 14.17 -4.89 -12.41
CA LYS A 90 13.21 -4.40 -13.41
C LYS A 90 12.22 -5.50 -13.80
N PRO A 91 10.94 -5.19 -14.08
CA PRO A 91 9.97 -6.22 -14.46
C PRO A 91 10.27 -6.78 -15.85
N ILE A 92 10.03 -8.06 -16.07
CA ILE A 92 10.22 -8.68 -17.40
C ILE A 92 9.21 -8.16 -18.43
N ALA A 93 8.03 -7.72 -17.96
CA ALA A 93 7.00 -7.11 -18.78
C ALA A 93 6.13 -6.11 -18.00
N ILE A 94 5.61 -5.13 -18.71
CA ILE A 94 4.60 -4.17 -18.25
C ILE A 94 3.37 -4.35 -19.11
N ILE A 95 2.24 -4.67 -18.51
CA ILE A 95 0.97 -4.98 -19.17
C ILE A 95 -0.04 -3.90 -18.84
N LEU A 96 -0.70 -3.32 -19.85
CA LEU A 96 -1.65 -2.22 -19.69
C LEU A 96 -3.05 -2.67 -20.17
N PRO A 97 -3.80 -3.45 -19.36
CA PRO A 97 -5.12 -3.91 -19.74
C PRO A 97 -6.08 -2.73 -19.95
N GLU A 98 -6.92 -2.82 -20.99
CA GLU A 98 -7.90 -1.80 -21.38
C GLU A 98 -9.35 -2.22 -21.07
N THR A 99 -9.55 -3.50 -20.74
CA THR A 99 -10.84 -4.06 -20.34
C THR A 99 -10.69 -4.99 -19.14
N VAL A 100 -11.80 -5.28 -18.46
CA VAL A 100 -11.82 -6.28 -17.39
C VAL A 100 -11.37 -7.66 -17.89
N ASP A 101 -11.78 -8.06 -19.09
CA ASP A 101 -11.36 -9.35 -19.68
C ASP A 101 -9.85 -9.41 -19.91
N GLN A 102 -9.24 -8.33 -20.41
CA GLN A 102 -7.78 -8.28 -20.56
C GLN A 102 -7.07 -8.34 -19.21
N LEU A 103 -7.63 -7.71 -18.17
CA LEU A 103 -7.07 -7.76 -16.82
C LEU A 103 -7.13 -9.19 -16.23
N LEU A 104 -8.25 -9.89 -16.40
CA LEU A 104 -8.42 -11.29 -15.97
C LEU A 104 -7.40 -12.20 -16.67
N HIS A 105 -7.29 -12.10 -17.99
CA HIS A 105 -6.37 -12.95 -18.76
C HIS A 105 -4.90 -12.59 -18.52
N ALA A 106 -4.57 -11.31 -18.28
CA ALA A 106 -3.21 -10.92 -17.88
C ALA A 106 -2.80 -11.63 -16.59
N LEU A 107 -3.68 -11.65 -15.58
CA LEU A 107 -3.45 -12.39 -14.34
C LEU A 107 -3.25 -13.89 -14.59
N ILE A 108 -4.11 -14.52 -15.41
CA ILE A 108 -4.01 -15.95 -15.74
C ILE A 108 -2.64 -16.25 -16.38
N CYS A 109 -2.24 -15.47 -17.39
CA CYS A 109 -0.94 -15.64 -18.04
C CYS A 109 0.24 -15.49 -17.07
N CYS A 110 0.19 -14.51 -16.16
CA CYS A 110 1.23 -14.34 -15.15
C CYS A 110 1.31 -15.55 -14.21
N ARG A 111 0.17 -16.14 -13.86
CA ARG A 111 0.10 -17.32 -13.00
C ARG A 111 0.62 -18.58 -13.68
N GLU A 112 0.25 -18.80 -14.95
CA GLU A 112 0.78 -19.90 -15.75
C GLU A 112 2.32 -19.82 -15.86
N GLY A 113 2.84 -18.59 -15.92
CA GLY A 113 4.27 -18.33 -15.91
C GLY A 113 4.97 -18.35 -14.56
N SER A 114 4.24 -18.60 -13.46
CA SER A 114 4.78 -18.51 -12.09
C SER A 114 5.49 -17.17 -11.82
N LEU A 115 4.99 -16.09 -12.43
CA LEU A 115 5.56 -14.74 -12.34
C LEU A 115 5.01 -14.04 -11.10
N GLU A 116 5.86 -13.31 -10.40
CA GLU A 116 5.38 -12.41 -9.34
C GLU A 116 4.66 -11.21 -9.96
N ILE A 117 3.57 -10.78 -9.33
CA ILE A 117 2.67 -9.75 -9.87
C ILE A 117 2.76 -8.50 -9.00
N ARG A 118 3.12 -7.38 -9.61
CA ARG A 118 2.97 -6.05 -9.02
C ARG A 118 1.84 -5.31 -9.73
N VAL A 119 0.84 -4.88 -8.98
CA VAL A 119 -0.28 -4.10 -9.51
C VAL A 119 0.02 -2.61 -9.30
N ARG A 120 -0.01 -1.83 -10.38
CA ARG A 120 0.23 -0.40 -10.33
C ARG A 120 -1.02 0.38 -10.72
N SER A 121 -1.35 1.38 -9.91
CA SER A 121 -2.40 2.36 -10.20
C SER A 121 -1.74 3.74 -10.45
N GLY A 122 -1.69 4.63 -9.46
CA GLY A 122 -0.94 5.91 -9.55
C GLY A 122 0.56 5.82 -9.23
N GLY A 123 1.02 4.66 -8.72
CA GLY A 123 2.44 4.39 -8.43
C GLY A 123 3.05 5.19 -7.27
N HIS A 124 2.23 5.60 -6.31
CA HIS A 124 2.61 6.35 -5.10
C HIS A 124 3.09 5.47 -3.92
N SER A 125 3.46 4.20 -4.15
CA SER A 125 4.00 3.36 -3.08
C SER A 125 5.30 3.96 -2.54
N TYR A 126 5.34 4.28 -1.25
CA TYR A 126 6.51 4.91 -0.61
C TYR A 126 7.76 4.04 -0.68
N GLU A 127 7.59 2.71 -0.67
CA GLU A 127 8.65 1.72 -0.80
C GLU A 127 8.65 1.01 -2.17
N GLY A 128 8.05 1.63 -3.20
CA GLY A 128 8.11 1.11 -4.57
C GLY A 128 7.40 -0.23 -4.84
N THR A 129 6.64 -0.77 -3.88
CA THR A 129 6.01 -2.11 -3.96
C THR A 129 5.06 -2.32 -5.13
N SER A 130 4.52 -1.27 -5.75
CA SER A 130 3.70 -1.40 -6.96
C SER A 130 4.49 -1.64 -8.25
N TYR A 131 5.82 -1.52 -8.22
CA TYR A 131 6.67 -1.64 -9.42
C TYR A 131 8.06 -2.24 -9.17
N VAL A 132 8.40 -2.61 -7.93
CA VAL A 132 9.65 -3.29 -7.58
C VAL A 132 9.34 -4.57 -6.81
N ALA A 133 9.87 -5.69 -7.30
CA ALA A 133 10.00 -6.93 -6.54
C ALA A 133 11.48 -7.21 -6.24
N THR A 134 11.78 -7.64 -5.02
CA THR A 134 13.17 -7.89 -4.56
C THR A 134 13.44 -9.36 -4.25
N ASP A 135 12.49 -10.24 -4.53
CA ASP A 135 12.53 -11.64 -4.10
C ASP A 135 13.36 -12.54 -5.03
N GLY A 136 14.06 -11.92 -5.99
CA GLY A 136 15.01 -12.57 -6.91
C GLY A 136 14.36 -13.31 -8.08
N GLY A 137 13.03 -13.49 -8.08
CA GLY A 137 12.28 -14.08 -9.18
C GLY A 137 11.89 -13.07 -10.29
N PRO A 138 11.58 -13.54 -11.50
CA PRO A 138 11.01 -12.70 -12.53
C PRO A 138 9.61 -12.20 -12.10
N TYR A 139 9.33 -10.94 -12.42
CA TYR A 139 8.08 -10.31 -12.04
C TYR A 139 7.55 -9.40 -13.14
N VAL A 140 6.26 -9.15 -13.11
CA VAL A 140 5.55 -8.30 -14.08
C VAL A 140 4.82 -7.18 -13.37
N ILE A 141 4.64 -6.07 -14.09
CA ILE A 141 3.72 -5.01 -13.68
C ILE A 141 2.43 -5.15 -14.47
N ILE A 142 1.31 -5.27 -13.76
CA ILE A 142 -0.01 -5.02 -14.32
C ILE A 142 -0.36 -3.57 -13.99
N ASP A 143 -0.26 -2.70 -14.99
CA ASP A 143 -0.51 -1.26 -14.84
C ASP A 143 -1.94 -0.92 -15.23
N MET A 144 -2.72 -0.49 -14.25
CA MET A 144 -4.15 -0.24 -14.37
C MET A 144 -4.45 1.10 -15.06
N MET A 145 -3.46 1.86 -15.54
CA MET A 145 -3.67 3.24 -15.98
C MET A 145 -4.75 3.45 -17.05
N ASN A 146 -5.03 2.45 -17.90
CA ASN A 146 -6.08 2.52 -18.93
C ASN A 146 -7.49 2.20 -18.39
N LEU A 147 -7.58 1.64 -17.18
CA LEU A 147 -8.81 1.36 -16.44
C LEU A 147 -9.03 2.48 -15.41
N ASN A 148 -9.29 3.69 -15.90
CA ASN A 148 -9.42 4.92 -15.11
C ASN A 148 -10.79 5.61 -15.21
N ARG A 149 -11.84 4.91 -15.64
CA ARG A 149 -13.18 5.48 -15.77
C ARG A 149 -13.81 5.77 -14.42
N VAL A 150 -14.57 6.87 -14.37
CA VAL A 150 -15.38 7.27 -13.20
C VAL A 150 -16.81 7.50 -13.66
N LEU A 151 -17.73 6.65 -13.21
CA LEU A 151 -19.14 6.67 -13.57
C LEU A 151 -19.96 7.15 -12.37
N VAL A 152 -20.45 8.39 -12.43
CA VAL A 152 -21.19 9.04 -11.35
C VAL A 152 -22.69 8.82 -11.54
N ASP A 153 -23.37 8.36 -10.48
CA ASP A 153 -24.81 8.24 -10.39
C ASP A 153 -25.33 9.13 -9.25
N LEU A 154 -25.98 10.24 -9.63
CA LEU A 154 -26.53 11.20 -8.69
C LEU A 154 -27.89 10.78 -8.12
N GLU A 155 -28.57 9.82 -8.72
CA GLU A 155 -29.83 9.29 -8.17
C GLU A 155 -29.55 8.47 -6.92
N THR A 156 -28.52 7.62 -6.97
CA THR A 156 -28.07 6.82 -5.83
C THR A 156 -27.00 7.49 -4.98
N GLU A 157 -26.51 8.67 -5.39
CA GLU A 157 -25.37 9.38 -4.78
C GLU A 157 -24.14 8.47 -4.64
N THR A 158 -23.84 7.68 -5.67
CA THR A 158 -22.67 6.80 -5.73
C THR A 158 -21.86 7.01 -7.00
N ALA A 159 -20.62 6.52 -7.01
CA ALA A 159 -19.83 6.44 -8.24
C ALA A 159 -19.05 5.12 -8.30
N TRP A 160 -18.96 4.54 -9.49
CA TRP A 160 -17.98 3.49 -9.79
C TRP A 160 -16.68 4.11 -10.27
N VAL A 161 -15.57 3.80 -9.60
CA VAL A 161 -14.23 4.33 -9.85
C VAL A 161 -13.30 3.17 -10.16
N GLU A 162 -12.89 3.01 -11.41
CA GLU A 162 -11.95 1.97 -11.80
C GLU A 162 -10.60 2.13 -11.06
N GLY A 163 -9.94 1.02 -10.75
CA GLY A 163 -8.78 0.97 -9.86
C GLY A 163 -7.56 1.74 -10.36
N GLY A 164 -7.50 2.04 -11.66
CA GLY A 164 -6.46 2.85 -12.29
C GLY A 164 -6.70 4.35 -12.29
N ALA A 165 -7.90 4.80 -11.88
CA ALA A 165 -8.23 6.21 -11.75
C ALA A 165 -7.42 6.85 -10.64
N THR A 166 -7.00 8.08 -10.88
CA THR A 166 -6.36 8.93 -9.88
C THR A 166 -7.41 9.68 -9.05
N LEU A 167 -7.00 10.19 -7.88
CA LEU A 167 -7.87 10.99 -7.04
C LEU A 167 -8.31 12.26 -7.78
N GLY A 168 -7.41 12.90 -8.54
CA GLY A 168 -7.73 14.09 -9.33
C GLY A 168 -8.79 13.83 -10.41
N GLU A 169 -8.67 12.75 -11.18
CA GLU A 169 -9.70 12.31 -12.15
C GLU A 169 -11.04 12.03 -11.43
N THR A 170 -10.99 11.38 -10.27
CA THR A 170 -12.17 11.07 -9.44
C THR A 170 -12.87 12.33 -8.95
N TYR A 171 -12.13 13.28 -8.37
CA TYR A 171 -12.68 14.54 -7.87
C TYR A 171 -13.28 15.38 -8.99
N TYR A 172 -12.59 15.46 -10.14
CA TYR A 172 -13.06 16.19 -11.31
C TYR A 172 -14.42 15.64 -11.78
N ALA A 173 -14.53 14.32 -11.99
CA ALA A 173 -15.74 13.68 -12.47
C ALA A 173 -16.94 13.88 -11.52
N ILE A 174 -16.72 13.80 -10.21
CA ILE A 174 -17.75 14.03 -9.18
C ILE A 174 -18.22 15.49 -9.20
N ALA A 175 -17.27 16.44 -9.19
CA ALA A 175 -17.60 17.86 -9.18
C ALA A 175 -18.33 18.28 -10.46
N GLU A 176 -17.87 17.80 -11.62
CA GLU A 176 -18.49 18.07 -12.92
C GLU A 176 -19.92 17.51 -12.98
N SER A 177 -20.11 16.24 -12.64
CA SER A 177 -21.42 15.59 -12.71
C SER A 177 -22.41 16.23 -11.74
N SER A 178 -21.98 16.49 -10.50
CA SER A 178 -22.85 17.02 -9.43
C SER A 178 -23.02 18.54 -9.44
N LYS A 179 -22.41 19.25 -10.39
CA LYS A 179 -22.33 20.72 -10.41
C LYS A 179 -21.79 21.30 -9.09
N GLY A 180 -20.77 20.65 -8.54
CA GLY A 180 -20.08 21.06 -7.31
C GLY A 180 -20.82 20.79 -6.00
N SER A 181 -21.97 20.11 -6.01
CA SER A 181 -22.76 19.83 -4.80
C SER A 181 -22.28 18.60 -4.01
N HIS A 182 -21.42 17.78 -4.62
CA HIS A 182 -20.84 16.60 -3.99
C HIS A 182 -19.31 16.60 -4.07
N GLY A 183 -18.70 15.88 -3.14
CA GLY A 183 -17.27 15.55 -3.14
C GLY A 183 -17.03 14.14 -2.61
N PHE A 184 -15.77 13.82 -2.36
CA PHE A 184 -15.33 12.54 -1.81
C PHE A 184 -14.17 12.72 -0.83
N SER A 185 -14.18 11.96 0.26
CA SER A 185 -13.17 12.07 1.32
C SER A 185 -11.98 11.18 0.99
N ALA A 186 -10.90 11.77 0.47
CA ALA A 186 -9.64 11.09 0.19
C ALA A 186 -8.47 12.10 0.26
N GLY A 187 -7.26 11.67 -0.09
CA GLY A 187 -6.03 12.47 -0.01
C GLY A 187 -5.99 13.69 -0.92
N SER A 188 -5.11 14.64 -0.62
CA SER A 188 -4.97 15.90 -1.36
C SER A 188 -4.19 15.76 -2.68
N CYS A 189 -3.26 14.82 -2.78
CA CYS A 189 -2.39 14.67 -3.95
C CYS A 189 -3.17 14.08 -5.15
N PRO A 190 -3.34 14.83 -6.26
CA PRO A 190 -4.25 14.43 -7.34
C PRO A 190 -3.77 13.21 -8.13
N THR A 191 -2.45 13.00 -8.26
CA THR A 191 -1.88 11.88 -9.04
C THR A 191 -1.85 10.55 -8.29
N VAL A 192 -2.29 10.53 -7.02
CA VAL A 192 -2.43 9.29 -6.25
C VAL A 192 -3.52 8.43 -6.87
N GLY A 193 -3.26 7.13 -7.00
CA GLY A 193 -4.22 6.17 -7.58
C GLY A 193 -5.24 5.69 -6.56
N ALA A 194 -6.52 5.69 -6.93
CA ALA A 194 -7.63 5.24 -6.10
C ALA A 194 -7.48 3.78 -5.64
N GLY A 195 -6.97 2.90 -6.51
CA GLY A 195 -6.74 1.48 -6.21
C GLY A 195 -5.92 1.24 -4.93
N GLY A 196 -4.74 1.85 -4.84
CA GLY A 196 -3.88 1.74 -3.65
C GLY A 196 -4.37 2.59 -2.48
N HIS A 197 -4.82 3.82 -2.76
CA HIS A 197 -5.20 4.80 -1.73
C HIS A 197 -6.38 4.33 -0.88
N ILE A 198 -7.47 3.91 -1.53
CA ILE A 198 -8.66 3.35 -0.86
C ILE A 198 -8.29 2.01 -0.21
N GLY A 199 -7.47 1.19 -0.88
CA GLY A 199 -7.01 -0.12 -0.38
C GLY A 199 -6.30 -0.05 0.97
N GLY A 200 -5.58 1.04 1.26
CA GLY A 200 -4.96 1.29 2.56
C GLY A 200 -5.70 2.25 3.49
N GLY A 201 -6.92 2.68 3.13
CA GLY A 201 -7.76 3.56 3.94
C GLY A 201 -8.06 4.89 3.23
N GLY A 202 -7.04 5.73 3.10
CA GLY A 202 -7.12 7.02 2.40
C GLY A 202 -7.63 8.16 3.30
N PHE A 203 -6.71 8.86 3.95
CA PHE A 203 -6.99 10.03 4.80
C PHE A 203 -6.87 11.33 3.98
N GLY A 204 -7.66 12.34 4.34
CA GLY A 204 -7.49 13.70 3.83
C GLY A 204 -8.34 14.75 4.55
N LEU A 205 -8.53 15.91 3.92
CA LEU A 205 -9.10 17.10 4.55
C LEU A 205 -10.54 16.90 5.06
N LEU A 206 -11.29 16.00 4.43
CA LEU A 206 -12.66 15.68 4.79
C LEU A 206 -12.77 14.59 5.86
N SER A 207 -11.66 13.98 6.29
CA SER A 207 -11.70 12.79 7.14
C SER A 207 -12.27 13.06 8.53
N ARG A 208 -12.11 14.27 9.08
CA ARG A 208 -12.75 14.63 10.37
C ARG A 208 -14.28 14.68 10.29
N LYS A 209 -14.84 14.96 9.10
CA LYS A 209 -16.31 14.99 8.90
C LYS A 209 -16.88 13.69 8.39
N TYR A 210 -16.19 13.04 7.46
CA TYR A 210 -16.73 11.92 6.68
C TYR A 210 -15.91 10.62 6.78
N GLY A 211 -14.82 10.61 7.55
CA GLY A 211 -13.96 9.43 7.68
C GLY A 211 -13.03 9.25 6.48
N LEU A 212 -12.42 8.08 6.39
CA LEU A 212 -11.49 7.74 5.31
C LEU A 212 -12.22 7.50 3.99
N ALA A 213 -11.48 7.46 2.89
CA ALA A 213 -12.00 7.04 1.59
C ALA A 213 -12.65 5.66 1.68
N ALA A 214 -11.97 4.72 2.34
CA ALA A 214 -12.43 3.36 2.57
C ALA A 214 -13.68 3.24 3.45
N ASP A 215 -13.92 4.20 4.37
CA ASP A 215 -15.14 4.22 5.18
C ASP A 215 -16.38 4.50 4.32
N ASN A 216 -16.17 5.13 3.15
CA ASN A 216 -17.21 5.56 2.21
C ASN A 216 -17.36 4.63 0.99
N VAL A 217 -16.74 3.44 1.03
CA VAL A 217 -16.94 2.41 0.00
C VAL A 217 -18.15 1.55 0.35
N VAL A 218 -19.07 1.40 -0.60
CA VAL A 218 -20.32 0.64 -0.45
C VAL A 218 -20.33 -0.69 -1.20
N ASP A 219 -19.51 -0.83 -2.25
CA ASP A 219 -19.30 -2.05 -3.03
C ASP A 219 -17.92 -2.02 -3.71
N ALA A 220 -17.47 -3.14 -4.25
CA ALA A 220 -16.24 -3.25 -5.04
C ALA A 220 -16.32 -4.43 -6.01
N LEU A 221 -15.59 -4.33 -7.11
CA LEU A 221 -15.29 -5.44 -8.01
C LEU A 221 -13.83 -5.84 -7.83
N LEU A 222 -13.60 -7.04 -7.32
CA LEU A 222 -12.28 -7.60 -7.03
C LEU A 222 -12.00 -8.77 -7.97
N ILE A 223 -10.81 -8.83 -8.53
CA ILE A 223 -10.30 -10.01 -9.23
C ILE A 223 -9.46 -10.81 -8.26
N ASP A 224 -9.90 -12.04 -7.96
CA ASP A 224 -9.21 -12.94 -7.03
C ASP A 224 -8.01 -13.63 -7.68
N ALA A 225 -7.31 -14.48 -6.92
CA ALA A 225 -6.14 -15.20 -7.43
C ALA A 225 -6.48 -16.12 -8.61
N ASN A 226 -7.72 -16.59 -8.75
CA ASN A 226 -8.15 -17.49 -9.82
C ASN A 226 -8.61 -16.77 -11.08
N GLY A 227 -8.54 -15.44 -11.13
CA GLY A 227 -9.08 -14.68 -12.25
C GLY A 227 -10.60 -14.69 -12.28
N GLN A 228 -11.25 -14.68 -11.12
CA GLN A 228 -12.69 -14.50 -11.01
C GLN A 228 -13.01 -13.07 -10.57
N LEU A 229 -13.99 -12.46 -11.24
CA LEU A 229 -14.51 -11.14 -10.86
C LEU A 229 -15.58 -11.28 -9.78
N LEU A 230 -15.31 -10.75 -8.60
CA LEU A 230 -16.15 -10.86 -7.42
C LEU A 230 -16.75 -9.48 -7.08
N SER A 231 -18.08 -9.39 -7.02
CA SER A 231 -18.76 -8.27 -6.35
C SER A 231 -18.68 -8.43 -4.83
N ARG A 232 -19.12 -7.42 -4.05
CA ARG A 232 -19.23 -7.53 -2.59
C ARG A 232 -20.01 -8.78 -2.15
N GLU A 233 -21.13 -9.05 -2.80
CA GLU A 233 -21.98 -10.22 -2.49
C GLU A 233 -21.21 -11.53 -2.68
N VAL A 234 -20.45 -11.65 -3.78
CA VAL A 234 -19.73 -12.88 -4.12
C VAL A 234 -18.46 -13.05 -3.28
N MET A 235 -17.70 -11.96 -3.04
CA MET A 235 -16.48 -12.02 -2.22
C MET A 235 -16.77 -12.21 -0.73
N GLY A 236 -17.98 -11.86 -0.29
CA GLY A 236 -18.38 -11.89 1.11
C GLY A 236 -17.83 -10.73 1.95
N GLU A 237 -18.47 -10.52 3.10
CA GLU A 237 -18.19 -9.35 3.95
C GLU A 237 -16.78 -9.32 4.55
N ASP A 238 -16.15 -10.48 4.75
CA ASP A 238 -14.80 -10.56 5.29
C ASP A 238 -13.74 -10.05 4.29
N VAL A 239 -13.86 -10.43 3.02
CA VAL A 239 -12.98 -9.93 1.95
C VAL A 239 -13.28 -8.46 1.67
N PHE A 240 -14.57 -8.09 1.60
CA PHE A 240 -14.97 -6.70 1.44
C PHE A 240 -14.50 -5.80 2.60
N TRP A 241 -14.44 -6.32 3.82
CA TRP A 241 -13.80 -5.65 4.95
C TRP A 241 -12.30 -5.50 4.72
N ALA A 242 -11.59 -6.57 4.37
CA ALA A 242 -10.13 -6.56 4.25
C ALA A 242 -9.61 -5.59 3.16
N ILE A 243 -10.29 -5.51 2.01
CA ILE A 243 -9.85 -4.62 0.92
C ILE A 243 -10.01 -3.13 1.27
N ARG A 244 -10.87 -2.77 2.24
CA ARG A 244 -11.14 -1.38 2.65
C ARG A 244 -10.17 -0.88 3.72
N GLY A 245 -8.88 -1.12 3.56
CA GLY A 245 -7.86 -0.61 4.47
C GLY A 245 -6.75 -1.59 4.84
N GLY A 246 -6.82 -2.86 4.41
CA GLY A 246 -5.80 -3.88 4.68
C GLY A 246 -4.52 -3.75 3.84
N GLY A 247 -4.42 -2.72 2.99
CA GLY A 247 -3.30 -2.46 2.09
C GLY A 247 -3.57 -2.98 0.66
N GLY A 248 -3.19 -2.20 -0.33
CA GLY A 248 -3.29 -2.58 -1.75
C GLY A 248 -2.29 -3.68 -2.14
N GLY A 249 -2.63 -4.46 -3.16
CA GLY A 249 -1.74 -5.49 -3.71
C GLY A 249 -1.59 -6.77 -2.88
N VAL A 250 -2.53 -7.04 -1.95
CA VAL A 250 -2.49 -8.19 -1.04
C VAL A 250 -3.66 -9.18 -1.23
N TRP A 251 -4.81 -8.69 -1.70
CA TRP A 251 -6.08 -9.44 -1.65
C TRP A 251 -6.56 -9.94 -3.01
N GLY A 252 -5.96 -9.44 -4.08
CA GLY A 252 -6.54 -9.43 -5.43
C GLY A 252 -6.25 -8.11 -6.14
N ILE A 253 -6.78 -7.98 -7.36
CA ILE A 253 -6.76 -6.73 -8.12
C ILE A 253 -8.13 -6.08 -8.00
N VAL A 254 -8.23 -4.95 -7.30
CA VAL A 254 -9.49 -4.20 -7.27
C VAL A 254 -9.68 -3.54 -8.62
N TYR A 255 -10.63 -4.06 -9.40
CA TYR A 255 -10.99 -3.52 -10.70
C TYR A 255 -11.75 -2.20 -10.56
N SER A 256 -12.72 -2.12 -9.65
CA SER A 256 -13.49 -0.89 -9.43
C SER A 256 -14.04 -0.78 -8.02
N TRP A 257 -14.04 0.43 -7.48
CA TRP A 257 -14.67 0.77 -6.20
C TRP A 257 -16.02 1.43 -6.45
N ARG A 258 -17.06 1.02 -5.71
CA ARG A 258 -18.29 1.81 -5.62
C ARG A 258 -18.24 2.68 -4.38
N ILE A 259 -18.08 3.98 -4.57
CA ILE A 259 -17.96 4.96 -3.49
C ILE A 259 -19.28 5.70 -3.28
N LYS A 260 -19.55 6.09 -2.04
CA LYS A 260 -20.63 6.99 -1.67
C LYS A 260 -20.15 8.44 -1.82
N LEU A 261 -20.96 9.25 -2.50
CA LEU A 261 -20.71 10.68 -2.66
C LEU A 261 -21.14 11.45 -1.41
N LEU A 262 -20.43 12.53 -1.12
CA LEU A 262 -20.58 13.29 0.11
C LEU A 262 -21.05 14.70 -0.20
N LYS A 263 -22.12 15.16 0.47
CA LYS A 263 -22.59 16.54 0.30
C LYS A 263 -21.53 17.54 0.74
N VAL A 264 -21.32 18.57 -0.07
CA VAL A 264 -20.47 19.72 0.26
C VAL A 264 -21.26 21.01 0.05
N PRO A 265 -21.05 22.05 0.88
CA PRO A 265 -21.72 23.32 0.67
C PRO A 265 -21.23 23.97 -0.64
N PRO A 266 -22.04 24.84 -1.26
CA PRO A 266 -21.63 25.57 -2.47
C PRO A 266 -20.41 26.46 -2.25
N THR A 267 -20.16 26.86 -0.99
CA THR A 267 -19.02 27.67 -0.59
C THR A 267 -18.30 27.01 0.58
N VAL A 268 -16.99 26.83 0.41
CA VAL A 268 -16.04 26.41 1.43
C VAL A 268 -15.00 27.51 1.64
N THR A 269 -14.29 27.46 2.76
CA THR A 269 -13.18 28.38 3.05
C THR A 269 -11.88 27.60 3.14
N ALA A 270 -10.85 28.09 2.45
CA ALA A 270 -9.50 27.54 2.51
C ALA A 270 -8.48 28.64 2.86
N PHE A 271 -7.44 28.29 3.61
CA PHE A 271 -6.30 29.15 3.88
C PHE A 271 -5.01 28.36 4.11
N THR A 272 -3.89 29.02 3.86
CA THR A 272 -2.55 28.54 4.24
C THR A 272 -1.79 29.70 4.84
N VAL A 273 -1.43 29.60 6.11
CA VAL A 273 -0.72 30.67 6.82
C VAL A 273 0.58 30.14 7.40
N SER A 274 1.70 30.75 7.02
CA SER A 274 3.01 30.45 7.60
C SER A 274 3.28 31.40 8.78
N ARG A 275 3.85 30.84 9.85
CA ARG A 275 4.31 31.56 11.04
C ARG A 275 5.80 31.24 11.26
N PRO A 276 6.70 31.92 10.53
CA PRO A 276 8.13 31.87 10.81
C PRO A 276 8.42 32.63 12.11
N GLY A 277 9.52 32.31 12.78
CA GLY A 277 9.94 33.05 13.96
C GLY A 277 10.96 32.31 14.80
N THR A 278 11.06 32.69 16.07
CA THR A 278 11.93 31.98 17.00
C THR A 278 11.40 30.56 17.25
N LYS A 279 12.31 29.64 17.57
CA LYS A 279 11.96 28.27 17.94
C LYS A 279 10.95 28.20 19.09
N SER A 280 11.03 29.11 20.07
CA SER A 280 10.03 29.15 21.15
C SER A 280 8.65 29.53 20.63
N HIS A 281 8.57 30.54 19.76
CA HIS A 281 7.31 30.96 19.15
C HIS A 281 6.67 29.83 18.33
N VAL A 282 7.45 29.17 17.47
CA VAL A 282 6.97 28.02 16.69
C VAL A 282 6.52 26.88 17.61
N ALA A 283 7.30 26.56 18.65
CA ALA A 283 6.93 25.53 19.62
C ALA A 283 5.63 25.83 20.36
N GLU A 284 5.39 27.10 20.73
CA GLU A 284 4.16 27.54 21.41
C GLU A 284 2.93 27.41 20.50
N LEU A 285 3.05 27.79 19.23
CA LEU A 285 1.97 27.62 18.25
C LEU A 285 1.64 26.14 18.00
N VAL A 286 2.66 25.30 17.81
CA VAL A 286 2.47 23.84 17.64
C VAL A 286 1.88 23.23 18.91
N ASN A 287 2.33 23.67 20.09
CA ASN A 287 1.78 23.23 21.36
C ASN A 287 0.32 23.64 21.51
N LYS A 288 -0.08 24.85 21.12
CA LYS A 288 -1.49 25.28 21.15
C LYS A 288 -2.33 24.48 20.15
N TRP A 289 -1.81 24.27 18.94
CA TRP A 289 -2.49 23.53 17.87
C TRP A 289 -2.94 22.14 18.29
N GLN A 290 -2.12 21.36 19.00
CA GLN A 290 -2.48 20.00 19.42
C GLN A 290 -3.66 19.93 20.42
N TYR A 291 -3.96 21.03 21.14
CA TYR A 291 -5.14 21.12 22.01
C TYR A 291 -6.36 21.71 21.30
N VAL A 292 -6.19 22.27 20.10
CA VAL A 292 -7.27 22.88 19.33
C VAL A 292 -7.72 21.96 18.21
N ALA A 293 -6.83 21.59 17.30
CA ALA A 293 -7.17 20.99 16.03
C ALA A 293 -7.95 19.66 16.14
N PRO A 294 -7.63 18.73 17.07
CA PRO A 294 -8.42 17.52 17.25
C PRO A 294 -9.86 17.77 17.73
N TYR A 295 -10.09 18.90 18.40
CA TYR A 295 -11.35 19.24 19.07
C TYR A 295 -12.15 20.35 18.37
N LEU A 296 -11.68 20.85 17.23
CA LEU A 296 -12.48 21.72 16.36
C LEU A 296 -13.77 21.01 15.95
N GLU A 297 -14.80 21.76 15.61
CA GLU A 297 -16.03 21.17 15.07
C GLU A 297 -15.76 20.36 13.78
N ASP A 298 -16.62 19.39 13.48
CA ASP A 298 -16.41 18.40 12.41
C ASP A 298 -16.24 19.03 11.02
N ASN A 299 -16.80 20.22 10.79
CA ASN A 299 -16.67 20.96 9.53
C ASN A 299 -15.29 21.58 9.30
N PHE A 300 -14.41 21.57 10.30
CA PHE A 300 -13.11 22.21 10.26
C PHE A 300 -11.98 21.18 10.19
N TYR A 301 -11.02 21.43 9.32
CA TYR A 301 -9.75 20.73 9.25
C TYR A 301 -8.62 21.75 9.37
N LEU A 302 -7.63 21.48 10.22
CA LEU A 302 -6.49 22.38 10.44
C LEU A 302 -5.22 21.54 10.65
N SER A 303 -4.46 21.28 9.59
CA SER A 303 -3.17 20.60 9.66
C SER A 303 -2.02 21.58 9.94
N CYS A 304 -0.93 21.09 10.51
CA CYS A 304 0.28 21.86 10.79
C CYS A 304 1.51 21.21 10.13
N PHE A 305 2.19 21.96 9.27
CA PHE A 305 3.42 21.57 8.59
C PHE A 305 4.58 22.28 9.29
N ILE A 306 5.67 21.58 9.60
CA ILE A 306 6.80 22.14 10.35
C ILE A 306 8.12 21.74 9.68
N GLY A 307 8.99 22.72 9.40
CA GLY A 307 10.28 22.51 8.76
C GLY A 307 11.10 23.81 8.62
N ALA A 308 12.38 23.68 8.29
CA ALA A 308 13.31 24.81 8.23
C ALA A 308 13.37 25.52 6.85
N ASN A 309 12.75 24.95 5.82
CA ASN A 309 12.62 25.51 4.47
C ASN A 309 11.30 25.08 3.82
N LEU A 310 10.18 25.25 4.52
CA LEU A 310 8.87 24.97 3.94
C LEU A 310 8.62 25.90 2.74
N PRO A 311 8.01 25.41 1.63
CA PRO A 311 7.72 26.24 0.46
C PRO A 311 6.89 27.49 0.76
N GLU A 312 6.05 27.42 1.80
CA GLU A 312 5.18 28.52 2.21
C GLU A 312 5.86 29.54 3.14
N ALA A 313 7.09 29.30 3.58
CA ALA A 313 7.84 30.22 4.44
C ALA A 313 8.41 31.39 3.63
N LEU A 314 8.12 32.63 4.06
CA LEU A 314 8.62 33.85 3.42
C LEU A 314 10.08 34.18 3.78
N SER A 315 10.63 33.51 4.78
CA SER A 315 12.00 33.72 5.27
C SER A 315 12.64 32.38 5.62
N PRO A 316 13.96 32.21 5.41
CA PRO A 316 14.68 31.02 5.82
C PRO A 316 14.56 30.75 7.33
N GLY A 317 14.56 29.49 7.73
CA GLY A 317 14.53 29.07 9.13
C GLY A 317 13.26 28.32 9.52
N ILE A 318 13.22 27.87 10.78
CA ILE A 318 12.12 27.06 11.28
C ILE A 318 10.79 27.82 11.23
N SER A 319 9.77 27.18 10.66
CA SER A 319 8.43 27.73 10.54
C SER A 319 7.36 26.66 10.78
N ALA A 320 6.18 27.10 11.21
CA ALA A 320 4.97 26.29 11.19
C ALA A 320 3.99 26.88 10.17
N SER A 321 3.58 26.08 9.19
CA SER A 321 2.57 26.43 8.20
C SER A 321 1.26 25.71 8.50
N PHE A 322 0.20 26.48 8.74
CA PHE A 322 -1.12 25.96 9.06
C PHE A 322 -2.00 25.98 7.82
N LYS A 323 -2.50 24.81 7.43
CA LYS A 323 -3.41 24.65 6.29
C LYS A 323 -4.80 24.34 6.82
N GLY A 324 -5.72 25.27 6.60
CA GLY A 324 -7.07 25.19 7.13
C GLY A 324 -8.13 25.08 6.05
N PHE A 325 -9.08 24.17 6.25
CA PHE A 325 -10.20 23.93 5.37
C PHE A 325 -11.49 23.86 6.19
N TYR A 326 -12.48 24.67 5.81
CA TYR A 326 -13.74 24.78 6.51
C TYR A 326 -14.93 24.65 5.56
N LEU A 327 -15.87 23.77 5.90
CA LEU A 327 -17.09 23.53 5.13
C LEU A 327 -18.16 24.59 5.45
N GLY A 328 -17.88 25.83 5.08
CA GLY A 328 -18.80 26.95 5.24
C GLY A 328 -18.14 28.30 4.96
N PRO A 329 -18.81 29.40 5.32
CA PRO A 329 -18.35 30.75 5.03
C PRO A 329 -17.16 31.17 5.88
N ARG A 330 -16.35 32.07 5.33
CA ARG A 330 -15.08 32.56 5.91
C ARG A 330 -15.29 33.28 7.23
N SER A 331 -16.36 34.04 7.36
CA SER A 331 -16.69 34.78 8.59
C SER A 331 -16.82 33.83 9.79
N LYS A 332 -17.45 32.67 9.58
CA LYS A 332 -17.59 31.64 10.61
C LYS A 332 -16.25 30.96 10.90
N ALA A 333 -15.47 30.64 9.85
CA ALA A 333 -14.15 30.03 10.02
C ALA A 333 -13.22 30.90 10.89
N ILE A 334 -13.14 32.20 10.58
CA ILE A 334 -12.34 33.18 11.32
C ILE A 334 -12.87 33.34 12.76
N SER A 335 -14.19 33.42 12.94
CA SER A 335 -14.80 33.54 14.28
C SER A 335 -14.40 32.38 15.19
N ILE A 336 -14.42 31.14 14.68
CA ILE A 336 -14.04 29.94 15.44
C ILE A 336 -12.57 30.04 15.85
N LEU A 337 -11.68 30.32 14.90
CA LEU A 337 -10.24 30.40 15.19
C LEU A 337 -9.90 31.54 16.14
N LYS A 338 -10.57 32.70 16.05
CA LYS A 338 -10.38 33.80 17.01
C LYS A 338 -10.78 33.41 18.43
N GLU A 339 -11.76 32.53 18.59
CA GLU A 339 -12.22 32.06 19.90
C GLU A 339 -11.26 31.03 20.49
N VAL A 340 -10.85 30.02 19.71
CA VAL A 340 -10.11 28.86 20.26
C VAL A 340 -8.61 28.88 20.01
N PHE A 341 -8.15 29.65 19.02
CA PHE A 341 -6.74 29.76 18.61
C PHE A 341 -6.36 31.18 18.15
N PRO A 342 -6.61 32.23 18.97
CA PRO A 342 -6.31 33.62 18.61
C PRO A 342 -4.82 33.85 18.30
N GLU A 343 -3.92 33.05 18.89
CA GLU A 343 -2.47 33.14 18.70
C GLU A 343 -2.05 32.83 17.25
N LEU A 344 -2.88 32.11 16.48
CA LEU A 344 -2.65 31.90 15.05
C LEU A 344 -2.75 33.22 14.26
N GLY A 345 -3.52 34.19 14.76
CA GLY A 345 -3.64 35.52 14.15
C GLY A 345 -4.20 35.50 12.73
N ILE A 346 -5.23 34.68 12.48
CA ILE A 346 -5.88 34.61 11.16
C ILE A 346 -6.63 35.92 10.86
N VAL A 347 -6.42 36.48 9.67
CA VAL A 347 -7.13 37.66 9.18
C VAL A 347 -8.01 37.32 7.98
N GLU A 348 -8.82 38.29 7.52
CA GLU A 348 -9.80 38.06 6.47
C GLU A 348 -9.13 37.79 5.11
N GLU A 349 -7.98 38.41 4.88
CA GLU A 349 -7.16 38.31 3.67
C GLU A 349 -6.47 36.93 3.53
N ASP A 350 -6.26 36.22 4.64
CA ASP A 350 -5.67 34.88 4.64
C ASP A 350 -6.63 33.83 4.05
N CYS A 351 -7.94 34.08 4.18
CA CYS A 351 -8.99 33.12 3.88
C CYS A 351 -9.64 33.39 2.53
N LYS A 352 -9.77 32.33 1.74
CA LYS A 352 -10.40 32.34 0.41
C LYS A 352 -11.67 31.50 0.42
N GLU A 353 -12.77 32.11 0.05
CA GLU A 353 -14.01 31.39 -0.25
C GLU A 353 -13.96 30.86 -1.69
N MET A 354 -14.33 29.60 -1.87
CA MET A 354 -14.29 28.91 -3.16
C MET A 354 -15.26 27.71 -3.14
N THR A 355 -15.39 27.01 -4.27
CA THR A 355 -16.08 25.72 -4.34
C THR A 355 -15.19 24.60 -3.76
N TRP A 356 -15.80 23.46 -3.41
CA TRP A 356 -15.04 22.31 -2.91
C TRP A 356 -13.95 21.86 -3.90
N ILE A 357 -14.24 21.80 -5.20
CA ILE A 357 -13.27 21.33 -6.19
C ILE A 357 -12.11 22.31 -6.40
N GLU A 358 -12.35 23.62 -6.27
CA GLU A 358 -11.27 24.62 -6.26
C GLU A 358 -10.39 24.47 -5.02
N SER A 359 -10.97 24.08 -3.87
CA SER A 359 -10.18 23.78 -2.67
C SER A 359 -9.29 22.55 -2.85
N VAL A 360 -9.72 21.56 -3.64
CA VAL A 360 -8.87 20.41 -4.01
C VAL A 360 -7.65 20.91 -4.78
N VAL A 361 -7.82 21.81 -5.74
CA VAL A 361 -6.69 22.44 -6.46
C VAL A 361 -5.80 23.22 -5.49
N PHE A 362 -6.39 24.02 -4.59
CA PHE A 362 -5.66 24.81 -3.60
C PHE A 362 -4.73 23.98 -2.70
N PHE A 363 -5.15 22.78 -2.28
CA PHE A 363 -4.36 21.89 -1.41
C PHE A 363 -3.55 20.82 -2.16
N SER A 364 -3.66 20.75 -3.48
CA SER A 364 -3.06 19.68 -4.30
C SER A 364 -1.53 19.70 -4.36
N GLY A 365 -0.91 20.85 -4.07
CA GLY A 365 0.51 21.10 -4.35
C GLY A 365 0.82 21.35 -5.82
N LEU A 366 -0.19 21.45 -6.69
CA LEU A 366 -0.02 21.92 -8.06
C LEU A 366 0.47 23.39 -8.07
N GLY A 367 1.19 23.77 -9.13
CA GLY A 367 1.82 25.09 -9.24
C GLY A 367 0.82 26.24 -9.26
N ASN A 368 1.29 27.45 -8.91
CA ASN A 368 0.47 28.66 -8.96
C ASN A 368 -0.16 28.86 -10.34
N GLY A 369 -1.46 29.17 -10.37
CA GLY A 369 -2.24 29.33 -11.61
C GLY A 369 -2.89 28.04 -12.12
N SER A 370 -2.70 26.91 -11.44
CA SER A 370 -3.41 25.67 -11.74
C SER A 370 -4.92 25.83 -11.56
N SER A 371 -5.66 25.04 -12.32
CA SER A 371 -7.11 25.06 -12.46
C SER A 371 -7.71 23.68 -12.19
N VAL A 372 -9.04 23.61 -12.13
CA VAL A 372 -9.77 22.34 -11.94
C VAL A 372 -9.46 21.33 -13.05
N SER A 373 -9.21 21.78 -14.29
CA SER A 373 -8.86 20.85 -15.38
C SER A 373 -7.53 20.15 -15.20
N ASP A 374 -6.59 20.75 -14.45
CA ASP A 374 -5.27 20.17 -14.20
C ASP A 374 -5.34 18.95 -13.27
N LEU A 375 -6.43 18.77 -12.52
CA LEU A 375 -6.67 17.57 -11.71
C LEU A 375 -6.74 16.29 -12.56
N LYS A 376 -7.07 16.39 -13.84
CA LYS A 376 -7.08 15.24 -14.77
C LYS A 376 -5.68 14.80 -15.18
N ASN A 377 -4.66 15.62 -14.95
CA ASN A 377 -3.30 15.25 -15.31
C ASN A 377 -2.73 14.26 -14.28
N ARG A 378 -2.68 12.99 -14.66
CA ARG A 378 -2.10 11.92 -13.83
C ARG A 378 -0.56 11.94 -13.77
N TYR A 379 0.11 12.69 -14.65
CA TYR A 379 1.56 12.75 -14.70
C TYR A 379 2.09 13.82 -13.74
N LEU A 380 2.87 13.38 -12.74
CA LEU A 380 3.56 14.26 -11.81
C LEU A 380 4.84 14.80 -12.49
N GLN A 381 4.89 16.12 -12.69
CA GLN A 381 6.02 16.78 -13.37
C GLN A 381 7.27 16.84 -12.48
N ASP A 382 7.14 17.34 -11.25
CA ASP A 382 8.27 17.55 -10.36
C ASP A 382 8.48 16.37 -9.41
N LYS A 383 9.00 15.27 -9.95
CA LYS A 383 9.31 14.06 -9.17
C LYS A 383 10.57 14.29 -8.33
N GLY A 384 10.67 13.57 -7.23
CA GLY A 384 11.81 13.65 -6.34
C GLY A 384 12.07 12.33 -5.63
N PHE A 385 13.15 12.33 -4.86
CA PHE A 385 13.49 11.25 -3.97
C PHE A 385 12.92 11.56 -2.60
N PHE A 386 12.36 10.56 -1.92
CA PHE A 386 11.96 10.77 -0.54
C PHE A 386 12.02 9.49 0.29
N LYS A 387 12.16 9.68 1.60
CA LYS A 387 11.87 8.70 2.62
C LYS A 387 10.86 9.29 3.59
N ALA A 388 9.87 8.49 3.97
CA ALA A 388 8.86 8.90 4.92
C ALA A 388 8.65 7.84 6.01
N LYS A 389 8.10 8.29 7.14
CA LYS A 389 7.69 7.49 8.30
C LYS A 389 6.40 8.06 8.89
N SER A 390 5.73 7.31 9.75
CA SER A 390 4.49 7.79 10.37
C SER A 390 4.32 7.35 11.83
N ASP A 391 3.65 8.19 12.61
CA ASP A 391 3.27 7.94 14.00
C ASP A 391 1.83 8.39 14.28
N TYR A 392 1.30 7.92 15.41
CA TYR A 392 0.07 8.43 16.00
C TYR A 392 0.34 8.99 17.40
N VAL A 393 -0.25 10.15 17.70
CA VAL A 393 -0.17 10.79 19.02
C VAL A 393 -1.47 10.56 19.77
N ARG A 394 -1.40 10.00 20.98
CA ARG A 394 -2.57 9.72 21.85
C ARG A 394 -2.69 10.66 23.04
N THR A 395 -1.56 11.24 23.45
CA THR A 395 -1.45 12.24 24.52
C THR A 395 -0.64 13.42 24.00
N PRO A 396 -0.99 14.67 24.34
CA PRO A 396 -0.26 15.83 23.86
C PRO A 396 1.25 15.72 24.13
N ILE A 397 2.06 16.06 23.13
CA ILE A 397 3.52 16.09 23.24
C ILE A 397 3.89 17.26 24.15
N SER A 398 4.81 17.03 25.09
CA SER A 398 5.27 18.11 25.98
C SER A 398 5.96 19.21 25.18
N LEU A 399 5.92 20.45 25.68
CA LEU A 399 6.61 21.58 25.03
C LEU A 399 8.12 21.30 24.86
N MET A 400 8.73 20.57 25.78
CA MET A 400 10.12 20.12 25.67
C MET A 400 10.31 19.13 24.52
N GLY A 401 9.41 18.16 24.35
CA GLY A 401 9.43 17.23 23.23
C GLY A 401 9.26 17.93 21.87
N ILE A 402 8.37 18.93 21.81
CA ILE A 402 8.19 19.77 20.61
C ILE A 402 9.49 20.53 20.30
N ARG A 403 10.10 21.20 21.30
CA ARG A 403 11.36 21.92 21.11
C ARG A 403 12.49 21.00 20.63
N ALA A 404 12.59 19.80 21.20
CA ALA A 404 13.56 18.80 20.76
C ALA A 404 13.33 18.36 19.30
N ALA A 405 12.08 18.18 18.88
CA ALA A 405 11.76 17.90 17.48
C ALA A 405 12.17 19.05 16.55
N LEU A 406 11.93 20.30 16.96
CA LEU A 406 12.37 21.48 16.20
C LEU A 406 13.90 21.56 16.11
N ASP A 407 14.64 21.18 17.16
CA ASP A 407 16.12 21.11 17.14
C ASP A 407 16.64 20.11 16.10
N THR A 408 15.92 19.00 15.89
CA THR A 408 16.27 18.01 14.86
C THR A 408 15.92 18.51 13.45
N LEU A 409 14.76 19.15 13.28
CA LEU A 409 14.31 19.71 12.00
C LEU A 409 15.20 20.87 11.51
N GLU A 410 15.70 21.70 12.43
CA GLU A 410 16.59 22.82 12.09
C GLU A 410 17.93 22.36 11.50
N LYS A 411 18.38 21.13 11.82
CA LYS A 411 19.64 20.56 11.32
C LYS A 411 19.54 20.00 9.91
N GLU A 412 18.33 19.71 9.43
CA GLU A 412 18.10 19.13 8.10
C GLU A 412 16.98 19.90 7.39
N PRO A 413 17.33 20.93 6.60
CA PRO A 413 16.35 21.77 5.93
C PRO A 413 15.50 21.06 4.88
N MET A 414 15.94 19.88 4.39
CA MET A 414 15.14 19.04 3.49
C MET A 414 14.09 18.19 4.22
N GLY A 415 14.16 18.18 5.56
CA GLY A 415 13.26 17.47 6.45
C GLY A 415 12.06 18.33 6.86
N HIS A 416 10.90 17.71 6.94
CA HIS A 416 9.70 18.32 7.52
C HIS A 416 8.77 17.27 8.12
N ILE A 417 7.82 17.74 8.94
CA ILE A 417 6.73 16.92 9.46
C ILE A 417 5.38 17.53 9.10
N ILE A 418 4.39 16.66 8.96
CA ILE A 418 2.98 17.01 8.76
C ILE A 418 2.19 16.45 9.94
N LEU A 419 1.43 17.31 10.60
CA LEU A 419 0.54 16.95 11.70
C LEU A 419 -0.91 17.07 11.22
N ASP A 420 -1.62 15.94 11.14
CA ASP A 420 -2.99 15.89 10.64
C ASP A 420 -3.98 15.56 11.76
N PRO A 421 -4.97 16.43 12.05
CA PRO A 421 -5.85 16.27 13.19
C PRO A 421 -6.87 15.14 12.99
N TYR A 422 -7.05 14.35 14.04
CA TYR A 422 -8.12 13.35 14.15
C TYR A 422 -9.30 13.97 14.92
N GLY A 423 -10.10 13.17 15.62
CA GLY A 423 -11.36 13.62 16.21
C GLY A 423 -12.51 13.63 15.19
N GLY A 424 -13.59 14.35 15.51
CA GLY A 424 -14.81 14.37 14.71
C GLY A 424 -15.42 12.97 14.51
N ILE A 425 -15.76 12.60 13.28
CA ILE A 425 -16.30 11.26 12.98
C ILE A 425 -15.25 10.14 13.16
N MET A 426 -13.95 10.43 13.03
CA MET A 426 -12.89 9.42 13.13
C MET A 426 -12.84 8.73 14.50
N GLN A 427 -13.30 9.41 15.56
CA GLN A 427 -13.40 8.84 16.91
C GLN A 427 -14.75 8.14 17.20
N ASN A 428 -15.71 8.27 16.29
CA ASN A 428 -17.04 7.67 16.39
C ASN A 428 -17.13 6.35 15.62
N ILE A 429 -16.28 6.15 14.61
CA ILE A 429 -16.14 4.90 13.88
C ILE A 429 -15.37 3.89 14.75
N SER A 430 -15.88 2.65 14.85
CA SER A 430 -15.21 1.57 15.60
C SER A 430 -13.86 1.23 14.99
N SER A 431 -12.88 0.88 15.82
CA SER A 431 -11.53 0.49 15.38
C SER A 431 -11.48 -0.81 14.58
N ASP A 432 -12.56 -1.58 14.53
CA ASP A 432 -12.70 -2.81 13.73
C ASP A 432 -13.73 -2.70 12.60
N TYR A 433 -14.32 -1.51 12.38
CA TYR A 433 -15.30 -1.28 11.31
C TYR A 433 -14.70 -1.58 9.92
N ILE A 434 -13.45 -1.17 9.73
CA ILE A 434 -12.57 -1.55 8.62
C ILE A 434 -11.18 -1.88 9.19
N PRO A 435 -10.23 -2.42 8.40
CA PRO A 435 -8.91 -2.80 8.90
C PRO A 435 -8.11 -1.66 9.53
N PHE A 436 -8.30 -0.42 9.06
CA PHE A 436 -7.68 0.77 9.64
C PHE A 436 -8.17 0.98 11.09
N PRO A 437 -7.28 0.85 12.10
CA PRO A 437 -7.72 0.76 13.50
C PRO A 437 -7.59 2.09 14.27
N HIS A 438 -6.90 3.08 13.71
CA HIS A 438 -6.46 4.28 14.43
C HIS A 438 -7.60 5.30 14.56
N ARG A 439 -8.57 4.99 15.43
CA ARG A 439 -9.80 5.75 15.64
C ARG A 439 -9.76 6.55 16.94
N ARG A 440 -10.76 6.38 17.80
CA ARG A 440 -10.86 6.99 19.14
C ARG A 440 -9.55 6.85 19.92
N GLY A 441 -9.14 7.94 20.57
CA GLY A 441 -7.93 8.02 21.39
C GLY A 441 -6.68 8.47 20.65
N ASN A 442 -6.73 8.64 19.33
CA ASN A 442 -5.67 9.31 18.57
C ASN A 442 -6.05 10.78 18.36
N LEU A 443 -5.16 11.69 18.76
CA LEU A 443 -5.33 13.14 18.62
C LEU A 443 -4.99 13.59 17.20
N PHE A 444 -3.88 13.11 16.67
CA PHE A 444 -3.41 13.40 15.31
C PHE A 444 -2.39 12.34 14.86
N SER A 445 -2.17 12.25 13.55
CA SER A 445 -1.03 11.53 12.98
C SER A 445 0.13 12.47 12.69
N ILE A 446 1.34 11.92 12.72
CA ILE A 446 2.55 12.59 12.26
C ILE A 446 3.04 11.86 11.02
N GLN A 447 3.31 12.61 9.96
CA GLN A 447 4.11 12.13 8.84
C GLN A 447 5.47 12.82 8.89
N TYR A 448 6.55 12.03 8.92
CA TYR A 448 7.91 12.52 8.81
C TYR A 448 8.35 12.34 7.37
N LEU A 449 8.95 13.37 6.77
CA LEU A 449 9.49 13.32 5.43
C LEU A 449 10.87 13.94 5.37
N VAL A 450 11.72 13.34 4.54
CA VAL A 450 12.90 13.99 3.98
C VAL A 450 12.87 13.78 2.47
N THR A 451 13.01 14.86 1.72
CA THR A 451 12.89 14.87 0.26
C THR A 451 14.15 15.47 -0.36
N TRP A 452 14.68 14.90 -1.43
CA TRP A 452 15.84 15.46 -2.12
C TRP A 452 15.69 15.33 -3.64
N LYS A 453 16.55 16.04 -4.36
CA LYS A 453 16.62 16.02 -5.83
C LYS A 453 17.85 15.24 -6.29
N GLU A 454 17.94 15.01 -7.59
CA GLU A 454 19.02 14.22 -8.20
C GLU A 454 20.40 14.73 -7.81
N GLU A 455 20.56 16.05 -7.72
CA GLU A 455 21.82 16.72 -7.41
C GLU A 455 22.37 16.36 -6.01
N ASP A 456 21.50 15.96 -5.10
CA ASP A 456 21.82 15.56 -3.74
C ASP A 456 21.69 14.04 -3.49
N ASN A 457 21.43 13.23 -4.54
CA ASN A 457 21.19 11.79 -4.36
C ASN A 457 22.44 11.03 -3.84
N ASN A 458 23.63 11.59 -4.04
CA ASN A 458 24.87 11.09 -3.42
C ASN A 458 24.87 11.15 -1.89
N LYS A 459 23.98 11.95 -1.27
CA LYS A 459 23.79 12.06 0.19
C LYS A 459 22.59 11.24 0.70
N SER A 460 21.95 10.44 -0.15
CA SER A 460 20.72 9.69 0.19
C SER A 460 20.82 8.90 1.50
N SER A 461 21.96 8.28 1.80
CA SER A 461 22.19 7.57 3.07
C SER A 461 22.08 8.50 4.28
N GLN A 462 22.64 9.72 4.20
CA GLN A 462 22.61 10.70 5.29
C GLN A 462 21.17 11.16 5.57
N TYR A 463 20.37 11.41 4.51
CA TYR A 463 18.95 11.75 4.67
C TYR A 463 18.16 10.61 5.32
N ILE A 464 18.40 9.37 4.89
CA ILE A 464 17.74 8.19 5.43
C ILE A 464 18.12 7.95 6.89
N ASP A 465 19.39 8.14 7.26
CA ASP A 465 19.84 7.98 8.64
C ASP A 465 19.29 9.10 9.52
N TRP A 466 19.26 10.35 9.03
CA TRP A 466 18.63 11.48 9.74
C TRP A 466 17.16 11.20 10.08
N ILE A 467 16.34 10.74 9.11
CA ILE A 467 14.91 10.50 9.38
C ILE A 467 14.71 9.30 10.33
N ARG A 468 15.62 8.32 10.32
CA ARG A 468 15.61 7.20 11.29
C ARG A 468 15.93 7.69 12.69
N GLU A 469 16.95 8.52 12.86
CA GLU A 469 17.31 9.12 14.14
C GLU A 469 16.20 10.02 14.67
N PHE A 470 15.63 10.86 13.82
CA PHE A 470 14.51 11.72 14.18
C PHE A 470 13.27 10.91 14.60
N TYR A 471 12.91 9.90 13.83
CA TYR A 471 11.80 9.03 14.20
C TYR A 471 12.08 8.30 15.52
N ASN A 472 13.30 7.85 15.77
CA ASN A 472 13.64 7.20 17.03
C ASN A 472 13.56 8.16 18.24
N SER A 473 13.98 9.42 18.07
CA SER A 473 13.89 10.42 19.15
C SER A 473 12.45 10.75 19.55
N MET A 474 11.49 10.57 18.63
CA MET A 474 10.07 10.80 18.89
C MET A 474 9.35 9.65 19.61
N ALA A 475 9.98 8.48 19.75
CA ALA A 475 9.37 7.29 20.35
C ALA A 475 8.71 7.51 21.73
N PRO A 476 9.28 8.33 22.66
CA PRO A 476 8.66 8.56 23.97
C PRO A 476 7.38 9.39 23.95
N PHE A 477 7.08 10.09 22.83
CA PHE A 477 6.00 11.07 22.75
C PHE A 477 4.79 10.59 21.92
N VAL A 478 4.91 9.44 21.29
CA VAL A 478 3.92 8.89 20.35
C VAL A 478 3.35 7.58 20.90
N SER A 479 2.42 6.98 20.17
CA SER A 479 1.81 5.70 20.55
C SER A 479 2.87 4.62 20.81
N SER A 480 2.59 3.77 21.80
CA SER A 480 3.44 2.64 22.17
C SER A 480 2.58 1.41 22.49
N GLY A 481 3.20 0.23 22.42
CA GLY A 481 2.55 -1.06 22.68
C GLY A 481 1.38 -1.42 21.76
N PRO A 482 1.53 -1.45 20.41
CA PRO A 482 2.72 -1.18 19.60
C PRO A 482 2.81 0.31 19.16
N ARG A 483 3.98 0.70 18.62
CA ARG A 483 4.15 2.01 17.96
C ARG A 483 3.43 1.99 16.61
N ALA A 484 2.27 2.64 16.57
CA ALA A 484 1.35 2.60 15.45
C ALA A 484 1.88 3.35 14.22
N ALA A 485 1.57 2.84 13.04
CA ALA A 485 1.94 3.40 11.75
C ALA A 485 0.77 3.30 10.75
N PHE A 486 0.82 4.06 9.66
CA PHE A 486 -0.20 4.03 8.62
C PHE A 486 0.26 3.24 7.39
N VAL A 487 -0.52 2.26 6.94
CA VAL A 487 -0.12 1.35 5.85
C VAL A 487 0.10 2.05 4.50
N ASN A 488 -0.64 3.13 4.21
CA ASN A 488 -0.40 3.95 3.01
C ASN A 488 0.93 4.73 3.08
N TYR A 489 1.50 4.89 4.27
CA TYR A 489 2.86 5.38 4.49
C TYR A 489 3.79 4.21 4.78
N MET A 490 3.81 3.26 3.85
CA MET A 490 4.57 2.02 3.95
C MET A 490 6.05 2.30 4.27
N ASP A 491 6.61 1.53 5.20
CA ASP A 491 7.94 1.77 5.75
C ASP A 491 8.64 0.44 6.05
N PHE A 492 9.60 0.09 5.20
CA PHE A 492 10.35 -1.16 5.32
C PHE A 492 11.25 -1.23 6.55
N ASP A 493 11.55 -0.10 7.22
CA ASP A 493 12.31 -0.12 8.47
C ASP A 493 11.47 -0.67 9.64
N LEU A 494 10.14 -0.81 9.49
CA LEU A 494 9.29 -1.49 10.49
C LEU A 494 9.49 -3.01 10.50
N GLY A 495 10.14 -3.55 9.47
CA GLY A 495 10.34 -4.98 9.23
C GLY A 495 9.85 -5.37 7.85
N VAL A 496 10.52 -6.34 7.23
CA VAL A 496 10.12 -6.92 5.94
C VAL A 496 10.24 -8.43 5.99
N MET A 497 9.43 -9.12 5.20
CA MET A 497 9.61 -10.53 4.94
C MET A 497 10.86 -10.74 4.09
N LYS A 498 11.90 -11.36 4.66
CA LYS A 498 13.09 -11.76 3.91
C LYS A 498 12.83 -13.15 3.32
N LEU A 499 12.62 -13.23 2.00
CA LEU A 499 12.37 -14.51 1.31
C LEU A 499 13.65 -15.32 0.98
N VAL A 500 14.78 -14.99 1.61
CA VAL A 500 16.07 -15.67 1.38
C VAL A 500 16.21 -16.86 2.32
N SER A 501 15.51 -17.94 2.00
CA SER A 501 15.88 -19.34 2.23
C SER A 501 14.61 -20.18 2.34
N THR A 502 14.60 -21.32 1.65
CA THR A 502 13.64 -22.43 1.74
C THR A 502 13.57 -23.08 3.13
N SER A 503 13.97 -22.39 4.20
CA SER A 503 14.09 -22.87 5.57
C SER A 503 13.36 -22.04 6.62
N VAL A 504 12.56 -21.04 6.26
CA VAL A 504 11.65 -20.37 7.22
C VAL A 504 10.41 -21.27 7.40
N GLN A 505 10.11 -21.67 8.65
CA GLN A 505 8.92 -22.48 8.90
C GLN A 505 7.66 -21.62 8.69
N PRO A 506 6.56 -22.16 8.16
CA PRO A 506 5.33 -21.40 7.91
C PRO A 506 4.73 -20.70 9.12
N GLU A 507 4.91 -21.29 10.31
CA GLU A 507 4.48 -20.74 11.60
C GLU A 507 5.28 -19.48 11.98
N ASP A 508 6.46 -19.27 11.35
CA ASP A 508 7.28 -18.08 11.54
C ASP A 508 6.79 -16.90 10.69
N ALA A 509 6.12 -17.11 9.56
CA ALA A 509 5.80 -16.01 8.64
C ALA A 509 4.74 -15.04 9.20
N VAL A 510 3.69 -15.57 9.86
CA VAL A 510 2.66 -14.75 10.52
C VAL A 510 3.27 -13.99 11.69
N GLU A 511 4.13 -14.61 12.49
CA GLU A 511 4.74 -13.97 13.65
C GLU A 511 5.84 -12.96 13.27
N ILE A 512 6.61 -13.23 12.21
CA ILE A 512 7.52 -12.24 11.61
C ILE A 512 6.71 -11.04 11.12
N ALA A 513 5.62 -11.27 10.38
CA ALA A 513 4.80 -10.20 9.84
C ALA A 513 3.98 -9.46 10.90
N ARG A 514 3.73 -10.07 12.06
CA ARG A 514 3.10 -9.41 13.21
C ARG A 514 3.87 -8.17 13.66
N LEU A 515 5.21 -8.16 13.50
CA LEU A 515 6.10 -7.03 13.86
C LEU A 515 5.69 -5.70 13.23
N TRP A 516 5.27 -5.71 11.96
CA TRP A 516 4.74 -4.53 11.27
C TRP A 516 3.21 -4.56 11.18
N GLY A 517 2.62 -5.75 11.10
CA GLY A 517 1.18 -5.97 11.00
C GLY A 517 0.41 -5.34 12.15
N GLU A 518 0.89 -5.51 13.39
CA GLU A 518 0.23 -4.88 14.54
C GLU A 518 0.49 -3.37 14.62
N LYS A 519 1.59 -2.87 14.06
CA LYS A 519 1.80 -1.41 13.94
C LYS A 519 0.79 -0.77 13.00
N TYR A 520 0.50 -1.44 11.87
CA TYR A 520 -0.47 -0.95 10.89
C TYR A 520 -1.92 -1.18 11.32
N PHE A 521 -2.22 -2.35 11.89
CA PHE A 521 -3.60 -2.84 12.03
C PHE A 521 -4.02 -3.13 13.47
N LEU A 522 -3.12 -2.99 14.46
CA LEU A 522 -3.39 -3.32 15.86
C LEU A 522 -4.07 -4.71 15.96
N LYS A 523 -5.15 -4.81 16.74
CA LYS A 523 -5.97 -6.03 16.91
C LYS A 523 -6.59 -6.59 15.62
N ASN A 524 -6.66 -5.81 14.54
CA ASN A 524 -7.28 -6.25 13.29
C ASN A 524 -6.38 -7.18 12.47
N TYR A 525 -5.09 -7.27 12.82
CA TYR A 525 -4.11 -8.09 12.10
C TYR A 525 -4.53 -9.55 11.98
N ASP A 526 -4.98 -10.19 13.08
CA ASP A 526 -5.35 -11.60 13.04
C ASP A 526 -6.57 -11.86 12.15
N ARG A 527 -7.51 -10.91 12.05
CA ARG A 527 -8.64 -11.01 11.11
C ARG A 527 -8.13 -10.92 9.67
N LEU A 528 -7.23 -9.99 9.38
CA LEU A 528 -6.59 -9.87 8.06
C LEU A 528 -5.90 -11.17 7.64
N VAL A 529 -5.15 -11.82 8.54
CA VAL A 529 -4.51 -13.12 8.27
C VAL A 529 -5.53 -14.20 7.90
N ARG A 530 -6.65 -14.28 8.62
CA ARG A 530 -7.74 -15.23 8.30
C ARG A 530 -8.34 -14.95 6.93
N VAL A 531 -8.59 -13.69 6.60
CA VAL A 531 -9.15 -13.31 5.29
C VAL A 531 -8.15 -13.60 4.16
N LYS A 532 -6.87 -13.30 4.36
CA LYS A 532 -5.80 -13.61 3.39
C LYS A 532 -5.76 -15.12 3.09
N THR A 533 -5.88 -15.93 4.13
CA THR A 533 -5.93 -17.40 4.03
C THR A 533 -7.13 -17.88 3.21
N LEU A 534 -8.25 -17.17 3.27
CA LEU A 534 -9.48 -17.49 2.53
C LEU A 534 -9.36 -17.11 1.05
N ILE A 535 -9.02 -15.86 0.75
CA ILE A 535 -9.11 -15.30 -0.61
C ILE A 535 -7.89 -15.63 -1.49
N ASP A 536 -6.72 -15.81 -0.89
CA ASP A 536 -5.48 -16.09 -1.62
C ASP A 536 -4.62 -17.15 -0.91
N PRO A 537 -5.09 -18.42 -0.87
CA PRO A 537 -4.41 -19.51 -0.17
C PRO A 537 -3.09 -19.95 -0.83
N ASN A 538 -2.74 -19.40 -2.00
CA ASN A 538 -1.48 -19.69 -2.68
C ASN A 538 -0.51 -18.51 -2.63
N ASP A 539 -0.87 -17.42 -1.94
CA ASP A 539 -0.07 -16.21 -1.77
C ASP A 539 0.41 -15.63 -3.12
N VAL A 540 -0.52 -15.53 -4.08
CA VAL A 540 -0.29 -14.95 -5.42
C VAL A 540 -0.03 -13.45 -5.31
N PHE A 541 -0.84 -12.75 -4.49
CA PHE A 541 -0.73 -11.32 -4.28
C PHE A 541 0.10 -11.04 -3.03
N ARG A 542 1.38 -10.76 -3.23
CA ARG A 542 2.31 -10.53 -2.13
C ARG A 542 3.27 -9.39 -2.41
N ASN A 543 3.84 -8.89 -1.33
CA ASN A 543 4.96 -7.96 -1.30
C ASN A 543 5.68 -8.12 0.04
N GLN A 544 6.75 -7.35 0.24
CA GLN A 544 7.67 -7.46 1.36
C GLN A 544 7.01 -7.18 2.74
N GLN A 545 5.84 -6.53 2.78
CA GLN A 545 5.07 -6.28 4.00
C GLN A 545 3.61 -6.77 3.90
N ALA A 546 3.28 -7.59 2.90
CA ALA A 546 1.94 -8.14 2.75
C ALA A 546 1.51 -8.93 3.99
N CYS A 547 0.19 -9.01 4.20
CA CYS A 547 -0.35 -9.86 5.26
C CYS A 547 0.10 -11.31 5.03
N ALA A 548 0.76 -11.89 6.01
CA ALA A 548 1.37 -13.21 5.87
C ALA A 548 0.33 -14.34 5.86
N PHE A 549 0.69 -15.42 5.18
CA PHE A 549 -0.12 -16.63 5.05
C PHE A 549 0.49 -17.76 5.91
N PRO A 550 -0.31 -18.45 6.74
CA PRO A 550 0.12 -19.71 7.33
C PRO A 550 0.11 -20.78 6.23
N ARG A 551 1.29 -21.22 5.74
CA ARG A 551 1.34 -22.42 4.89
C ARG A 551 0.94 -23.63 5.71
N LEU A 552 -0.36 -23.94 5.73
CA LEU A 552 -0.83 -25.25 6.12
C LEU A 552 -0.15 -26.25 5.19
N ILE A 553 0.72 -27.07 5.76
CA ILE A 553 1.33 -28.21 5.08
C ILE A 553 0.19 -29.01 4.46
N ARG A 554 0.00 -28.90 3.12
CA ARG A 554 -1.06 -29.60 2.36
C ARG A 554 -1.04 -31.12 2.57
N PHE A 555 0.06 -31.67 3.09
CA PHE A 555 0.16 -33.07 3.50
C PHE A 555 -0.70 -33.40 4.72
N GLY A 556 -0.84 -32.48 5.68
CA GLY A 556 -1.57 -32.74 6.93
C GLY A 556 -3.07 -32.84 6.72
N LEU A 557 -3.71 -31.88 6.06
CA LEU A 557 -5.18 -31.85 5.96
C LEU A 557 -5.75 -32.98 5.07
N LYS A 558 -5.05 -33.34 3.99
CA LYS A 558 -5.44 -34.51 3.16
C LYS A 558 -5.22 -35.83 3.93
N LEU A 559 -4.13 -35.99 4.68
CA LEU A 559 -3.95 -37.16 5.54
C LEU A 559 -4.98 -37.17 6.67
N PHE A 560 -5.29 -36.01 7.27
CA PHE A 560 -6.21 -35.91 8.40
C PHE A 560 -7.64 -36.23 7.96
N ILE A 561 -8.07 -35.72 6.80
CA ILE A 561 -9.36 -36.05 6.18
C ILE A 561 -9.38 -37.51 5.73
N ALA A 562 -8.30 -38.02 5.12
CA ALA A 562 -8.21 -39.44 4.73
C ALA A 562 -8.20 -40.38 5.95
N PHE A 563 -7.52 -40.02 7.03
CA PHE A 563 -7.45 -40.78 8.28
C PHE A 563 -8.81 -40.78 8.98
N PHE A 564 -9.53 -39.64 8.98
CA PHE A 564 -10.91 -39.57 9.47
C PHE A 564 -11.89 -40.37 8.60
N LEU A 565 -11.75 -40.35 7.27
CA LEU A 565 -12.56 -41.16 6.37
C LEU A 565 -12.31 -42.67 6.55
N VAL A 566 -11.06 -43.07 6.75
CA VAL A 566 -10.68 -44.46 7.03
C VAL A 566 -11.16 -44.89 8.42
N LEU A 567 -11.05 -44.03 9.44
CA LEU A 567 -11.60 -44.28 10.78
C LEU A 567 -13.13 -44.38 10.74
N PHE A 568 -13.80 -43.50 9.98
CA PHE A 568 -15.25 -43.51 9.79
C PHE A 568 -15.71 -44.80 9.11
N GLN A 569 -15.06 -45.21 8.02
CA GLN A 569 -15.39 -46.47 7.34
C GLN A 569 -15.12 -47.70 8.24
N SER A 570 -14.03 -47.69 9.01
CA SER A 570 -13.68 -48.76 9.96
C SER A 570 -14.67 -48.88 11.13
N THR A 571 -15.16 -47.75 11.67
CA THR A 571 -16.18 -47.76 12.73
C THR A 571 -17.58 -48.06 12.20
N TYR A 572 -17.92 -47.56 11.00
CA TYR A 572 -19.18 -47.86 10.32
C TYR A 572 -19.33 -49.36 10.01
N ALA A 573 -18.24 -50.01 9.58
CA ALA A 573 -18.21 -51.45 9.31
C ALA A 573 -18.31 -52.32 10.58
N LYS A 574 -17.90 -51.81 11.76
CA LYS A 574 -17.89 -52.57 13.02
C LYS A 574 -19.13 -52.40 13.89
N GLN A 575 -19.83 -51.27 13.82
CA GLN A 575 -20.89 -50.94 14.79
C GLN A 575 -22.31 -50.89 14.21
N GLY A 576 -22.45 -50.89 12.88
CA GLY A 576 -23.76 -50.77 12.21
C GLY A 576 -24.39 -49.38 12.35
N PRO A 577 -25.29 -49.00 11.43
CA PRO A 577 -25.82 -47.63 11.33
C PRO A 577 -26.58 -47.16 12.58
N ASP A 578 -27.20 -48.07 13.33
CA ASP A 578 -28.09 -47.72 14.44
C ASP A 578 -27.36 -47.32 15.74
N LYS A 579 -26.07 -47.66 15.91
CA LYS A 579 -25.29 -47.27 17.10
C LYS A 579 -24.51 -45.97 16.95
N LEU A 580 -24.29 -45.49 15.72
CA LEU A 580 -23.58 -44.22 15.46
C LEU A 580 -24.47 -42.99 15.66
N ALA A 581 -25.81 -43.14 15.56
CA ALA A 581 -26.77 -42.04 15.67
C ALA A 581 -26.95 -41.49 17.11
N SER A 582 -26.56 -42.24 18.14
CA SER A 582 -26.76 -41.87 19.55
C SER A 582 -25.53 -41.24 20.21
N ASN A 583 -24.40 -41.10 19.51
CA ASN A 583 -23.14 -40.63 20.10
C ASN A 583 -22.93 -39.13 19.79
N ASN A 584 -22.92 -38.30 20.85
CA ASN A 584 -22.89 -36.83 20.75
C ASN A 584 -21.67 -36.26 20.00
N TYR A 585 -20.59 -37.04 19.88
CA TYR A 585 -19.38 -36.67 19.14
C TYR A 585 -19.60 -36.54 17.61
N TRP A 586 -20.61 -37.22 17.05
CA TRP A 586 -20.88 -37.23 15.60
C TRP A 586 -21.92 -36.20 15.14
N LYS A 587 -22.70 -35.63 16.07
CA LYS A 587 -23.65 -34.54 15.77
C LYS A 587 -22.94 -33.24 15.39
N SER A 588 -21.76 -32.97 15.96
CA SER A 588 -20.92 -31.80 15.64
C SER A 588 -20.23 -31.89 14.27
N LEU A 589 -19.96 -33.09 13.76
CA LEU A 589 -19.34 -33.31 12.45
C LEU A 589 -20.31 -33.16 11.27
N LYS A 590 -21.63 -33.31 11.48
CA LYS A 590 -22.64 -33.03 10.44
C LYS A 590 -22.67 -31.56 9.99
N TYR A 591 -22.20 -30.63 10.82
CA TYR A 591 -22.08 -29.21 10.44
C TYR A 591 -20.88 -28.92 9.53
N VAL A 592 -19.84 -29.76 9.56
CA VAL A 592 -18.63 -29.57 8.72
C VAL A 592 -18.79 -30.24 7.34
N ALA A 593 -19.60 -31.30 7.22
CA ALA A 593 -19.83 -31.99 5.95
C ALA A 593 -20.93 -31.36 5.07
N ALA A 594 -21.79 -30.49 5.61
CA ALA A 594 -22.85 -29.84 4.85
C ALA A 594 -22.33 -28.77 3.87
N SER A 595 -21.13 -28.21 4.09
CA SER A 595 -20.51 -27.22 3.21
C SER A 595 -19.80 -27.81 1.97
N SER A 596 -19.74 -29.13 1.82
CA SER A 596 -19.08 -29.80 0.68
C SER A 596 -20.04 -30.51 -0.29
N SER A 597 -21.35 -30.32 -0.15
CA SER A 597 -22.35 -31.15 -0.87
C SER A 597 -23.00 -30.51 -2.11
N THR A 598 -22.62 -29.30 -2.52
CA THR A 598 -23.15 -28.65 -3.75
C THR A 598 -22.27 -28.81 -5.00
N LEU A 599 -21.24 -29.66 -4.98
CA LEU A 599 -20.33 -29.91 -6.12
C LEU A 599 -20.50 -31.29 -6.78
N LYS A 600 -21.64 -31.98 -6.59
CA LYS A 600 -21.86 -33.33 -7.15
C LYS A 600 -22.99 -33.49 -8.18
N ASP A 601 -23.70 -32.44 -8.55
CA ASP A 601 -24.70 -32.51 -9.62
C ASP A 601 -24.30 -31.64 -10.81
N LYS A 602 -23.47 -32.21 -11.69
CA LYS A 602 -23.44 -32.06 -13.16
C LYS A 602 -22.23 -32.83 -13.70
N ALA A 603 -22.44 -34.13 -13.91
CA ALA A 603 -21.73 -34.90 -14.92
C ALA A 603 -22.41 -34.69 -16.28
#